data_AF-C5MA23-F1
#
_entry.id   AF-C5MA23-F1
#
_cell.length_a   1.000
_cell.length_b   1.000
_cell.length_c   1.000
_cell.angle_alpha   90.00
_cell.angle_beta   90.00
_cell.angle_gamma   90.00
#
_symmetry.space_group_name_H-M   'P 1'
#
loop_
_entity.id
_entity.type
_entity.pdbx_description
1 polymer ?
#
loop_
_entity_poly.entity_id
_entity_poly.type
_entity_poly.pdbx_seq_one_letter_code
_entity_poly.pdbx_strand_id
1 'polypeptide(L)'
;MAGSQLKQLKAALKEKGLIGQTNTSKKNKKSKTSKRNETNRDDRQQKLEEIREQFNKFDQRINRSKHDISIVHQGKFVKVGSKQHNAIATKNGAMQKQMKMQYDLEKRQNGKTGGILDKRFGENDSHLSKEEKMLARFTKERQAASSKKRNVFSLASDDEQSDDDYDDDDNGGFQLTHGGNALSLNDEESVKYVDEDSLEPPRKKSKNGSP
;
A
#
# COMPACT_ATOMS: atom_id res chain seq x y z
N MET A 1 37.77 13.95 -28.57
CA MET A 1 36.53 13.39 -29.16
C MET A 1 36.01 12.28 -28.26
N ALA A 2 34.77 12.36 -27.78
CA ALA A 2 34.16 11.26 -27.03
C ALA A 2 34.05 10.03 -27.95
N GLY A 3 34.57 8.87 -27.53
CA GLY A 3 34.56 7.65 -28.34
C GLY A 3 33.16 7.05 -28.51
N SER A 4 33.01 6.09 -29.43
CA SER A 4 31.77 5.32 -29.63
C SER A 4 31.23 4.72 -28.33
N GLN A 5 29.90 4.61 -28.20
CA GLN A 5 29.23 4.02 -27.03
C GLN A 5 29.73 2.60 -26.74
N LEU A 6 29.99 1.79 -27.77
CA LEU A 6 30.54 0.45 -27.60
C LEU A 6 31.96 0.48 -26.99
N LYS A 7 32.78 1.44 -27.40
CA LYS A 7 34.14 1.62 -26.85
C LYS A 7 34.09 2.04 -25.40
N GLN A 8 33.16 2.94 -25.04
CA GLN A 8 32.92 3.35 -23.66
C GLN A 8 32.43 2.18 -22.80
N LEU A 9 31.50 1.36 -23.31
CA LEU A 9 30.98 0.19 -22.59
C LEU A 9 32.08 -0.84 -22.32
N LYS A 10 32.90 -1.16 -23.33
CA LYS A 10 34.03 -2.07 -23.17
C LYS A 10 35.05 -1.55 -22.16
N ALA A 11 35.31 -0.24 -22.16
CA ALA A 11 36.20 0.38 -21.18
C ALA A 11 35.63 0.30 -19.75
N ALA A 12 34.35 0.65 -19.56
CA ALA A 12 33.67 0.60 -18.26
C ALA A 12 33.61 -0.82 -17.69
N LEU A 13 33.31 -1.82 -18.52
CA LEU A 13 33.32 -3.24 -18.11
C LEU A 13 34.72 -3.71 -17.69
N LYS A 14 35.77 -3.20 -18.34
CA LYS A 14 37.16 -3.51 -18.03
C LYS A 14 37.62 -2.84 -16.73
N GLU A 15 37.25 -1.58 -16.54
CA GLU A 15 37.53 -0.81 -15.32
C GLU A 15 36.89 -1.44 -14.08
N LYS A 16 35.62 -1.86 -14.18
CA LYS A 16 34.91 -2.52 -13.07
C LYS A 16 35.34 -3.98 -12.88
N GLY A 17 36.26 -4.51 -13.70
CA GLY A 17 36.78 -5.87 -13.62
C GLY A 17 35.79 -6.96 -14.01
N LEU A 18 34.70 -6.60 -14.69
CA LEU A 18 33.67 -7.55 -15.15
C LEU A 18 34.10 -8.29 -16.42
N ILE A 19 34.95 -7.67 -17.25
CA ILE A 19 35.57 -8.29 -18.42
C ILE A 19 37.07 -8.46 -18.16
N GLY A 20 37.55 -9.70 -18.21
CA GLY A 20 38.95 -10.04 -18.01
C GLY A 20 39.76 -10.04 -19.31
N GLN A 21 41.09 -10.08 -19.20
CA GLN A 21 41.92 -10.55 -20.30
C GLN A 21 41.69 -12.05 -20.46
N THR A 22 41.29 -12.50 -21.66
CA THR A 22 40.96 -13.89 -21.97
C THR A 22 42.14 -14.85 -21.87
N ASN A 23 43.36 -14.34 -21.70
CA ASN A 23 44.61 -15.11 -21.84
C ASN A 23 45.51 -15.07 -20.59
N THR A 24 44.97 -14.89 -19.37
CA THR A 24 45.80 -15.01 -18.16
C THR A 24 45.96 -16.48 -17.77
N SER A 25 46.81 -17.19 -18.51
CA SER A 25 47.22 -18.53 -18.08
C SER A 25 47.86 -18.43 -16.68
N LYS A 26 47.34 -19.23 -15.74
CA LYS A 26 48.01 -19.67 -14.49
C LYS A 26 48.01 -18.80 -13.22
N LYS A 27 47.23 -17.73 -13.08
CA LYS A 27 47.11 -17.05 -11.76
C LYS A 27 45.65 -16.84 -11.37
N ASN A 28 45.11 -17.74 -10.53
CA ASN A 28 44.25 -17.44 -9.38
C ASN A 28 43.52 -18.71 -8.88
N LYS A 29 44.24 -19.55 -8.12
CA LYS A 29 43.66 -20.68 -7.36
C LYS A 29 43.15 -20.27 -5.95
N LYS A 30 43.09 -18.97 -5.61
CA LYS A 30 42.86 -18.50 -4.22
C LYS A 30 41.45 -17.96 -3.89
N SER A 31 40.48 -17.93 -4.80
CA SER A 31 39.15 -17.34 -4.53
C SER A 31 38.01 -18.34 -4.25
N LYS A 32 38.29 -19.64 -4.07
CA LYS A 32 37.26 -20.67 -3.87
C LYS A 32 36.68 -20.76 -2.44
N THR A 33 36.45 -19.64 -1.75
CA THR A 33 35.72 -19.64 -0.48
C THR A 33 34.27 -19.20 -0.69
N SER A 34 33.33 -20.14 -0.52
CA SER A 34 31.91 -20.04 -0.90
C SER A 34 31.18 -18.79 -0.38
N LYS A 35 31.48 -18.33 0.85
CA LYS A 35 30.85 -17.12 1.43
C LYS A 35 31.34 -15.80 0.83
N ARG A 36 32.59 -15.75 0.35
CA ARG A 36 33.12 -14.61 -0.41
C ARG A 36 32.54 -14.56 -1.82
N ASN A 37 31.99 -15.66 -2.35
CA ASN A 37 31.41 -15.69 -3.69
C ASN A 37 30.02 -15.05 -3.74
N GLU A 38 29.22 -15.11 -2.67
CA GLU A 38 27.92 -14.44 -2.61
C GLU A 38 28.06 -12.92 -2.55
N THR A 39 28.89 -12.39 -1.65
CA THR A 39 29.16 -10.94 -1.59
C THR A 39 29.77 -10.43 -2.91
N ASN A 40 30.66 -11.22 -3.54
CA ASN A 40 31.19 -10.88 -4.87
C ASN A 40 30.14 -10.96 -5.99
N ARG A 41 29.08 -11.77 -5.86
CA ARG A 41 27.98 -11.82 -6.83
C ARG A 41 27.11 -10.59 -6.69
N ASP A 42 26.76 -10.20 -5.47
CA ASP A 42 25.97 -8.99 -5.20
C ASP A 42 26.73 -7.73 -5.65
N ASP A 43 28.02 -7.61 -5.30
CA ASP A 43 28.87 -6.51 -5.76
C ASP A 43 28.98 -6.47 -7.29
N ARG A 44 29.07 -7.64 -7.93
CA ARG A 44 29.11 -7.74 -9.39
C ARG A 44 27.78 -7.35 -10.01
N GLN A 45 26.66 -7.75 -9.40
CA GLN A 45 25.33 -7.40 -9.86
C GLN A 45 25.08 -5.91 -9.73
N GLN A 46 25.42 -5.29 -8.59
CA GLN A 46 25.33 -3.84 -8.39
C GLN A 46 26.16 -3.07 -9.42
N LYS A 47 27.41 -3.48 -9.67
CA LYS A 47 28.25 -2.86 -10.71
C LYS A 47 27.67 -3.04 -12.12
N LEU A 48 27.06 -4.18 -12.41
CA LEU A 48 26.45 -4.44 -13.71
C LEU A 48 25.17 -3.60 -13.90
N GLU A 49 24.36 -3.47 -12.86
CA GLU A 49 23.17 -2.62 -12.82
C GLU A 49 23.56 -1.15 -13.03
N GLU A 50 24.60 -0.66 -12.36
CA GLU A 50 25.14 0.69 -12.57
C GLU A 50 25.52 0.92 -14.05
N ILE A 51 26.23 -0.02 -14.68
CA ILE A 51 26.60 0.06 -16.10
C ILE A 51 25.35 0.04 -16.98
N ARG A 52 24.37 -0.83 -16.70
CA ARG A 52 23.11 -0.90 -17.46
C ARG A 52 22.37 0.44 -17.41
N GLU A 53 22.26 1.05 -16.23
CA GLU A 53 21.59 2.34 -16.05
C GLU A 53 22.36 3.50 -16.70
N GLN A 54 23.69 3.49 -16.66
CA GLN A 54 24.51 4.52 -17.30
C GLN A 54 24.41 4.49 -18.83
N PHE A 55 24.42 3.29 -19.41
CA PHE A 55 24.42 3.09 -20.85
C PHE A 55 23.02 3.04 -21.47
N ASN A 56 21.97 2.77 -20.69
CA ASN A 56 20.60 2.90 -21.15
C ASN A 56 20.14 4.36 -21.11
N LYS A 57 20.12 5.00 -22.28
CA LYS A 57 19.71 6.40 -22.44
C LYS A 57 18.25 6.55 -22.87
N PHE A 58 17.54 5.46 -23.16
CA PHE A 58 16.19 5.50 -23.74
C PHE A 58 15.09 5.40 -22.68
N ASP A 59 15.37 4.76 -21.54
CA ASP A 59 14.42 4.67 -20.42
C ASP A 59 14.21 6.02 -19.72
N GLN A 60 15.16 6.95 -19.87
CA GLN A 60 15.15 8.25 -19.19
C GLN A 60 14.91 9.38 -20.18
N ARG A 61 13.86 10.17 -19.94
CA ARG A 61 13.69 11.45 -20.61
C ARG A 61 14.75 12.42 -20.10
N ILE A 62 15.53 13.03 -21.00
CA ILE A 62 16.51 14.07 -20.65
C ILE A 62 15.93 15.41 -21.11
N ASN A 63 15.64 16.30 -20.17
CA ASN A 63 15.20 17.66 -20.46
C ASN A 63 16.39 18.60 -20.19
N ARG A 64 16.85 19.34 -21.21
CA ARG A 64 17.89 20.36 -21.03
C ARG A 64 17.26 21.59 -20.40
N SER A 65 17.71 21.99 -19.22
CA SER A 65 17.34 23.28 -18.65
C SER A 65 18.08 24.40 -19.37
N LYS A 66 17.41 25.54 -19.58
CA LYS A 66 18.04 26.76 -20.10
C LYS A 66 18.83 27.49 -19.02
N HIS A 67 18.39 27.35 -17.77
CA HIS A 67 18.98 27.98 -16.59
C HIS A 67 19.36 26.92 -15.56
N ASP A 68 20.36 27.23 -14.73
CA ASP A 68 20.81 26.32 -13.67
C ASP A 68 19.91 26.48 -12.43
N ILE A 69 18.77 25.78 -12.46
CA ILE A 69 17.79 25.79 -11.38
C ILE A 69 17.92 24.48 -10.62
N SER A 70 18.01 24.56 -9.29
CA SER A 70 17.98 23.40 -8.40
C SER A 70 16.65 23.34 -7.67
N ILE A 71 16.13 22.12 -7.52
CA ILE A 71 14.90 21.83 -6.79
C ILE A 71 15.20 20.81 -5.70
N VAL A 72 14.45 20.86 -4.60
CA VAL A 72 14.54 19.84 -3.56
C VAL A 72 13.73 18.62 -4.00
N HIS A 73 14.40 17.49 -4.21
CA HIS A 73 13.77 16.22 -4.55
C HIS A 73 14.29 15.13 -3.61
N GLN A 74 13.38 14.45 -2.91
CA GLN A 74 13.70 13.42 -1.90
C GLN A 74 14.72 13.93 -0.84
N GLY A 75 14.57 15.18 -0.40
CA GLY A 75 15.44 15.80 0.61
C GLY A 75 16.83 16.19 0.10
N LYS A 76 17.11 16.09 -1.21
CA LYS A 76 18.38 16.50 -1.82
C LYS A 76 18.17 17.56 -2.88
N PHE A 77 19.13 18.47 -3.02
CA PHE A 77 19.14 19.43 -4.13
C PHE A 77 19.48 18.71 -5.42
N VAL A 78 18.55 18.71 -6.37
CA VAL A 78 18.67 18.06 -7.67
C VAL A 78 18.45 19.11 -8.76
N LYS A 79 19.30 19.11 -9.80
CA LYS A 79 19.12 20.03 -10.94
C LYS A 79 17.85 19.70 -11.72
N VAL A 80 17.10 20.73 -12.08
CA VAL A 80 15.90 20.60 -12.90
C VAL A 80 16.25 19.95 -14.24
N GLY A 81 15.50 18.94 -14.64
CA GLY A 81 15.72 18.20 -15.89
C GLY A 81 16.82 17.14 -15.84
N SER A 82 17.48 16.96 -14.68
CA SER A 82 18.45 15.86 -14.48
C SER A 82 17.80 14.48 -14.56
N LYS A 83 18.63 13.46 -14.75
CA LYS A 83 18.23 12.04 -14.78
C LYS A 83 17.47 11.63 -13.52
N GLN A 84 17.93 12.09 -12.35
CA GLN A 84 17.33 11.80 -11.05
C GLN A 84 15.90 12.37 -10.94
N HIS A 85 15.69 13.58 -11.47
CA HIS A 85 14.37 14.20 -11.50
C HIS A 85 13.38 13.43 -12.41
N ASN A 86 13.82 13.00 -13.60
CA ASN A 86 12.90 12.43 -14.60
C ASN A 86 12.64 10.92 -14.41
N ALA A 87 13.54 10.17 -13.76
CA ALA A 87 13.44 8.71 -13.64
C ALA A 87 12.30 8.22 -12.74
N ILE A 88 11.90 9.01 -11.73
CA ILE A 88 10.89 8.60 -10.74
C ILE A 88 9.47 8.84 -11.25
N ALA A 89 9.28 9.85 -12.10
CA ALA A 89 7.95 10.22 -12.62
C ALA A 89 7.32 9.12 -13.49
N THR A 90 8.12 8.33 -14.21
CA THR A 90 7.60 7.29 -15.13
C THR A 90 7.24 5.99 -14.43
N LYS A 91 8.06 5.51 -13.48
CA LYS A 91 7.84 4.22 -12.80
C LYS A 91 6.65 4.24 -11.85
N ASN A 92 6.44 5.34 -11.13
CA ASN A 92 5.35 5.42 -10.14
C ASN A 92 3.98 5.61 -10.79
N GLY A 93 3.90 6.22 -11.97
CA GLY A 93 2.62 6.50 -12.62
C GLY A 93 1.85 5.24 -13.01
N ALA A 94 2.53 4.21 -13.54
CA ALA A 94 1.88 2.96 -13.93
C ALA A 94 1.37 2.17 -12.72
N MET A 95 2.19 2.02 -11.68
CA MET A 95 1.79 1.35 -10.44
C MET A 95 0.66 2.08 -9.74
N GLN A 96 0.73 3.42 -9.63
CA GLN A 96 -0.34 4.21 -9.03
C GLN A 96 -1.66 4.07 -9.80
N LYS A 97 -1.61 4.07 -11.14
CA LYS A 97 -2.78 3.83 -11.98
C LYS A 97 -3.36 2.44 -11.77
N GLN A 98 -2.51 1.41 -11.67
CA GLN A 98 -2.94 0.05 -11.41
C GLN A 98 -3.59 -0.08 -10.03
N MET A 99 -2.96 0.45 -8.98
CA MET A 99 -3.51 0.44 -7.63
C MET A 99 -4.85 1.18 -7.57
N LYS A 100 -4.94 2.35 -8.21
CA LYS A 100 -6.19 3.11 -8.29
C LYS A 100 -7.28 2.34 -9.05
N MET A 101 -6.94 1.74 -10.19
CA MET A 101 -7.88 0.94 -10.98
C MET A 101 -8.40 -0.25 -10.18
N GLN A 102 -7.52 -0.97 -9.49
CA GLN A 102 -7.90 -2.08 -8.62
C GLN A 102 -8.83 -1.62 -7.51
N TYR A 103 -8.53 -0.51 -6.84
CA TYR A 103 -9.39 0.08 -5.83
C TYR A 103 -10.77 0.49 -6.38
N ASP A 104 -10.80 1.15 -7.55
CA ASP A 104 -12.05 1.58 -8.18
C ASP A 104 -12.91 0.38 -8.62
N LEU A 105 -12.28 -0.71 -9.10
CA LEU A 105 -12.96 -1.96 -9.42
C LEU A 105 -13.52 -2.62 -8.16
N GLU A 106 -12.72 -2.68 -7.10
CA GLU A 106 -13.11 -3.26 -5.82
C GLU A 106 -14.30 -2.50 -5.19
N LYS A 107 -14.28 -1.17 -5.27
CA LYS A 107 -15.37 -0.30 -4.81
C LYS A 107 -16.67 -0.49 -5.59
N ARG A 108 -16.58 -0.88 -6.87
CA ARG A 108 -17.75 -1.13 -7.74
C ARG A 108 -18.35 -2.54 -7.58
N GLN A 109 -17.68 -3.46 -6.88
CA GLN A 109 -18.23 -4.78 -6.65
C GLN A 109 -19.42 -4.68 -5.68
N ASN A 110 -20.61 -5.03 -6.16
CA ASN A 110 -21.81 -5.13 -5.35
C ASN A 110 -21.74 -6.38 -4.44
N GLY A 111 -22.35 -6.33 -3.25
CA GLY A 111 -22.39 -7.46 -2.31
C GLY A 111 -21.36 -7.40 -1.18
N LYS A 112 -20.60 -6.30 -1.06
CA LYS A 112 -19.78 -6.04 0.13
C LYS A 112 -20.62 -5.33 1.18
N THR A 113 -20.84 -5.99 2.32
CA THR A 113 -21.52 -5.41 3.49
C THR A 113 -20.48 -5.00 4.53
N GLY A 114 -20.56 -3.76 5.03
CA GLY A 114 -19.63 -3.19 6.00
C GLY A 114 -18.41 -2.48 5.40
N GLY A 115 -17.81 -1.56 6.17
CA GLY A 115 -16.63 -0.78 5.79
C GLY A 115 -16.05 -0.01 6.98
N ILE A 116 -14.77 0.35 6.91
CA ILE A 116 -14.14 1.17 7.96
C ILE A 116 -14.52 2.63 7.73
N LEU A 117 -15.28 3.21 8.66
CA LEU A 117 -15.60 4.63 8.66
C LEU A 117 -14.63 5.37 9.58
N ASP A 118 -13.80 6.23 9.01
CA ASP A 118 -12.86 7.04 9.78
C ASP A 118 -13.59 8.21 10.46
N LYS A 119 -13.83 8.07 11.78
CA LYS A 119 -14.49 9.08 12.62
C LYS A 119 -13.54 10.19 13.11
N ARG A 120 -12.26 10.16 12.73
CA ARG A 120 -11.29 11.19 13.16
C ARG A 120 -11.63 12.54 12.54
N PHE A 121 -11.38 13.61 13.29
CA PHE A 121 -11.63 14.97 12.82
C PHE A 121 -10.78 15.28 11.57
N GLY A 122 -11.42 15.90 10.57
CA GLY A 122 -10.79 16.41 9.37
C GLY A 122 -10.25 15.35 8.39
N GLU A 123 -10.48 14.05 8.58
CA GLU A 123 -10.01 13.04 7.62
C GLU A 123 -10.68 13.24 6.25
N ASN A 124 -12.01 13.44 6.22
CA ASN A 124 -12.79 13.63 5.00
C ASN A 124 -12.74 15.04 4.41
N ASP A 125 -12.12 16.01 5.08
CA ASP A 125 -12.05 17.39 4.62
C ASP A 125 -10.75 17.65 3.83
N SER A 126 -10.89 18.13 2.60
CA SER A 126 -9.74 18.45 1.73
C SER A 126 -9.15 19.84 1.99
N HIS A 127 -9.84 20.72 2.72
CA HIS A 127 -9.39 22.09 2.97
C HIS A 127 -8.39 22.22 4.12
N LEU A 128 -8.34 21.23 5.01
CA LEU A 128 -7.42 21.23 6.14
C LEU A 128 -6.03 20.71 5.77
N SER A 129 -4.99 21.41 6.18
CA SER A 129 -3.61 20.93 6.09
C SER A 129 -3.40 19.69 6.96
N LYS A 130 -2.41 18.86 6.61
CA LYS A 130 -2.04 17.68 7.42
C LYS A 130 -1.71 18.07 8.86
N GLU A 131 -1.05 19.20 9.03
CA GLU A 131 -0.65 19.71 10.35
C GLU A 131 -1.88 20.13 11.17
N GLU A 132 -2.80 20.87 10.55
CA GLU A 132 -4.05 21.29 11.18
C GLU A 132 -4.92 20.09 11.59
N LYS A 133 -4.99 19.05 10.73
CA LYS A 133 -5.66 17.78 11.06
C LYS A 133 -5.04 17.12 12.28
N MET A 134 -3.71 17.04 12.36
CA MET A 134 -3.02 16.43 13.50
C MET A 134 -3.24 17.23 14.79
N LEU A 135 -3.15 18.56 14.72
CA LEU A 135 -3.34 19.42 15.87
C LEU A 135 -4.77 19.34 16.41
N ALA A 136 -5.77 19.40 15.53
CA ALA A 136 -7.19 19.27 15.92
C ALA A 136 -7.53 17.88 16.47
N ARG A 137 -6.88 16.81 15.96
CA ARG A 137 -7.01 15.46 16.54
C ARG A 137 -6.46 15.42 17.95
N PHE A 138 -5.25 15.96 18.15
CA PHE A 138 -4.60 16.00 19.45
C PHE A 138 -5.41 16.79 20.48
N THR A 139 -5.96 17.96 20.10
CA THR A 139 -6.78 18.75 21.02
C THR A 139 -8.09 18.04 21.36
N LYS A 140 -8.78 17.47 20.37
CA LYS A 140 -10.01 16.71 20.57
C LYS A 140 -9.78 15.47 21.44
N GLU A 141 -8.68 14.76 21.21
CA GLU A 141 -8.30 13.60 22.03
C GLU A 141 -7.96 14.02 23.46
N ARG A 142 -7.21 15.10 23.64
CA ARG A 142 -6.86 15.62 24.97
C ARG A 142 -8.09 16.10 25.76
N GLN A 143 -9.05 16.72 25.08
CA GLN A 143 -10.35 17.11 25.66
C GLN A 143 -11.23 15.89 25.99
N ALA A 144 -11.25 14.88 25.11
CA ALA A 144 -11.97 13.63 25.38
C ALA A 144 -11.34 12.84 26.54
N ALA A 145 -10.00 12.85 26.64
CA ALA A 145 -9.27 12.20 27.72
C ALA A 145 -9.47 12.92 29.07
N SER A 146 -9.52 14.25 29.08
CA SER A 146 -9.74 15.02 30.31
C SER A 146 -11.19 14.95 30.82
N SER A 147 -12.17 14.83 29.92
CA SER A 147 -13.58 14.65 30.27
C SER A 147 -13.87 13.23 30.78
N LYS A 148 -13.34 12.18 30.13
CA LYS A 148 -13.52 10.78 30.57
C LYS A 148 -12.77 10.43 31.87
N LYS A 149 -11.67 11.11 32.19
CA LYS A 149 -10.92 10.87 33.44
C LYS A 149 -11.60 11.38 34.70
N ARG A 150 -12.69 12.16 34.61
CA ARG A 150 -13.28 12.75 35.82
C ARG A 150 -14.18 11.80 36.61
N ASN A 151 -14.99 10.93 36.00
CA ASN A 151 -16.14 10.39 36.73
C ASN A 151 -16.45 8.89 36.56
N VAL A 152 -15.56 8.05 36.00
CA VAL A 152 -15.90 6.63 35.75
C VAL A 152 -15.33 5.67 36.81
N PHE A 153 -14.39 6.11 37.65
CA PHE A 153 -13.74 5.26 38.67
C PHE A 153 -13.65 5.91 40.07
N SER A 154 -14.27 7.07 40.28
CA SER A 154 -14.30 7.70 41.61
C SER A 154 -15.46 7.14 42.43
N LEU A 155 -15.16 6.22 43.34
CA LEU A 155 -16.09 5.66 44.35
C LEU A 155 -16.43 6.66 45.48
N ALA A 156 -16.28 7.97 45.25
CA ALA A 156 -16.43 9.02 46.26
C ALA A 156 -17.56 10.02 45.93
N SER A 157 -18.44 9.67 44.99
CA SER A 157 -19.67 10.39 44.73
C SER A 157 -20.84 9.55 45.22
N ASP A 158 -20.81 9.27 46.52
CA ASP A 158 -21.94 8.76 47.30
C ASP A 158 -22.44 9.96 48.10
N ASP A 159 -23.29 10.78 47.49
CA ASP A 159 -24.45 11.31 48.20
C ASP A 159 -25.45 11.98 47.23
N GLU A 160 -26.72 11.63 47.44
CA GLU A 160 -27.93 12.36 47.04
C GLU A 160 -28.47 12.22 45.59
N GLN A 161 -29.43 11.28 45.49
CA GLN A 161 -30.79 11.50 44.96
C GLN A 161 -31.02 11.13 43.47
N SER A 162 -31.65 9.97 43.19
CA SER A 162 -33.12 9.76 42.96
C SER A 162 -33.61 10.42 41.67
N ASP A 163 -34.50 9.88 40.86
CA ASP A 163 -35.15 8.59 40.61
C ASP A 163 -35.72 8.76 39.18
N ASP A 164 -36.08 7.67 38.51
CA ASP A 164 -37.06 7.65 37.42
C ASP A 164 -36.79 8.50 36.16
N ASP A 165 -36.08 7.92 35.19
CA ASP A 165 -36.59 7.91 33.81
C ASP A 165 -36.05 6.67 33.08
N TYR A 166 -36.89 5.62 33.06
CA TYR A 166 -36.75 4.53 32.09
C TYR A 166 -37.17 5.09 30.72
N ASP A 167 -36.27 5.80 30.04
CA ASP A 167 -36.40 6.03 28.60
C ASP A 167 -35.67 4.91 27.85
N ASP A 168 -36.50 4.04 27.31
CA ASP A 168 -36.24 2.83 26.55
C ASP A 168 -35.69 3.16 25.15
N ASP A 169 -34.49 3.75 25.01
CA ASP A 169 -33.88 3.89 23.67
C ASP A 169 -32.35 4.07 23.60
N ASP A 170 -31.58 3.66 24.61
CA ASP A 170 -30.11 3.63 24.47
C ASP A 170 -29.52 2.39 25.14
N ASN A 171 -29.91 1.23 24.59
CA ASN A 171 -29.24 -0.03 24.81
C ASN A 171 -27.79 0.06 24.31
N GLY A 172 -26.88 0.50 25.19
CA GLY A 172 -25.43 0.44 25.02
C GLY A 172 -24.84 -0.98 24.96
N GLY A 173 -25.68 -2.00 24.78
CA GLY A 173 -25.31 -3.36 24.45
C GLY A 173 -25.23 -3.54 22.93
N PHE A 174 -24.16 -4.17 22.44
CA PHE A 174 -24.00 -4.58 21.05
C PHE A 174 -25.27 -5.28 20.52
N GLN A 175 -26.09 -4.60 19.71
CA GLN A 175 -27.26 -5.20 19.10
C GLN A 175 -26.80 -6.20 18.03
N LEU A 176 -27.27 -7.46 18.10
CA LEU A 176 -26.90 -8.48 17.13
C LEU A 176 -27.53 -8.12 15.78
N THR A 177 -26.70 -7.85 14.78
CA THR A 177 -27.14 -7.49 13.43
C THR A 177 -26.65 -8.51 12.42
N HIS A 178 -27.49 -8.85 11.44
CA HIS A 178 -27.10 -9.61 10.25
C HIS A 178 -27.39 -8.77 9.01
N GLY A 179 -26.37 -8.46 8.22
CA GLY A 179 -26.51 -7.60 7.03
C GLY A 179 -26.86 -6.14 7.31
N GLY A 180 -26.77 -5.66 8.56
CA GLY A 180 -27.11 -4.28 8.95
C GLY A 180 -28.54 -4.09 9.47
N ASN A 181 -29.34 -5.15 9.52
CA ASN A 181 -30.65 -5.14 10.17
C ASN A 181 -30.54 -5.71 11.59
N ALA A 182 -31.27 -5.10 12.52
CA ALA A 182 -31.38 -5.60 13.89
C ALA A 182 -32.12 -6.94 13.88
N LEU A 183 -31.51 -7.99 14.45
CA LEU A 183 -32.19 -9.25 14.67
C LEU A 183 -33.08 -9.09 15.90
N SER A 184 -34.40 -9.04 15.69
CA SER A 184 -35.37 -9.04 16.78
C SER A 184 -35.75 -10.50 17.09
N LEU A 185 -35.91 -10.83 18.38
CA LEU A 185 -36.23 -12.20 18.82
C LEU A 185 -37.61 -12.69 18.34
N ASN A 186 -38.46 -11.78 17.84
CA ASN A 186 -39.80 -12.07 17.33
C ASN A 186 -39.83 -12.35 15.82
N ASP A 187 -38.73 -12.13 15.10
CA ASP A 187 -38.60 -12.57 13.71
C ASP A 187 -38.11 -14.02 13.72
N GLU A 188 -39.02 -14.95 14.00
CA GLU A 188 -38.80 -16.38 13.78
C GLU A 188 -38.63 -16.60 12.28
N GLU A 189 -37.39 -16.49 11.80
CA GLU A 189 -37.03 -17.00 10.48
C GLU A 189 -37.29 -18.51 10.53
N SER A 190 -38.38 -18.95 9.90
CA SER A 190 -38.72 -20.36 9.79
C SER A 190 -37.60 -21.05 9.00
N VAL A 191 -36.58 -21.52 9.71
CA VAL A 191 -35.50 -22.31 9.13
C VAL A 191 -36.17 -23.58 8.61
N LYS A 192 -36.44 -23.59 7.30
CA LYS A 192 -36.95 -24.77 6.63
C LYS A 192 -35.79 -25.74 6.55
N TYR A 193 -35.65 -26.58 7.57
CA TYR A 193 -34.71 -27.70 7.57
C TYR A 193 -34.98 -28.50 6.30
N VAL A 194 -34.02 -28.49 5.40
CA VAL A 194 -34.00 -29.39 4.25
C VAL A 194 -33.45 -30.70 4.77
N ASP A 195 -34.31 -31.70 4.94
CA ASP A 195 -33.89 -33.06 5.26
C ASP A 195 -32.91 -33.53 4.17
N GLU A 196 -31.66 -33.83 4.54
CA GLU A 196 -30.60 -34.25 3.61
C GLU A 196 -30.96 -35.53 2.82
N ASP A 197 -31.95 -36.29 3.28
CA ASP A 197 -32.46 -37.49 2.61
C ASP A 197 -33.40 -37.21 1.43
N SER A 198 -33.84 -35.96 1.22
CA SER A 198 -34.71 -35.57 0.09
C SER A 198 -33.97 -35.13 -1.17
N LEU A 199 -32.63 -35.26 -1.21
CA LEU A 199 -31.83 -34.99 -2.41
C LEU A 199 -32.01 -36.10 -3.45
N GLU A 200 -33.14 -36.09 -4.16
CA GLU A 200 -33.23 -36.80 -5.43
C GLU A 200 -32.18 -36.25 -6.40
N PRO A 201 -31.34 -37.11 -7.03
CA PRO A 201 -30.34 -36.65 -7.98
C PRO A 201 -31.01 -35.96 -9.17
N PRO A 202 -30.41 -34.87 -9.70
CA PRO A 202 -31.03 -34.10 -10.78
C PRO A 202 -31.24 -34.98 -12.01
N ARG A 203 -32.51 -35.19 -12.38
CA ARG A 203 -32.88 -35.89 -13.62
C ARG A 203 -32.37 -35.07 -14.80
N LYS A 204 -31.36 -35.59 -15.50
CA LYS A 204 -30.80 -35.00 -16.72
C LYS A 204 -31.92 -34.80 -17.75
N LYS A 205 -32.27 -33.56 -18.06
CA LYS A 205 -33.14 -33.26 -19.20
C LYS A 205 -32.36 -33.55 -20.49
N SER A 206 -32.81 -34.54 -21.26
CA SER A 206 -32.34 -34.74 -22.62
C SER A 206 -32.75 -33.53 -23.46
N LYS A 207 -31.77 -32.89 -24.08
CA LYS A 207 -31.98 -31.77 -25.00
C LYS A 207 -32.53 -32.37 -26.29
N ASN A 208 -33.86 -32.42 -26.42
CA ASN A 208 -34.48 -32.71 -27.71
C ASN A 208 -34.17 -31.53 -28.63
N GLY A 209 -33.32 -31.79 -29.62
CA GLY A 209 -33.19 -30.93 -30.79
C GLY A 209 -34.51 -30.93 -31.55
N SER A 210 -34.89 -29.76 -32.04
CA SER A 210 -35.95 -29.61 -33.04
C SER A 210 -35.52 -28.51 -34.02
N PRO A 211 -35.92 -28.65 -35.29
CA PRO A 211 -35.23 -28.13 -36.47
C PRO A 211 -35.36 -26.61 -36.69
#